data_AF-A0A0B1RZ11-F1
#
_entry.id   AF-A0A0B1RZ11-F1
#
_cell.length_a   1.000
_cell.length_b   1.000
_cell.length_c   1.000
_cell.angle_alpha   90.00
_cell.angle_beta   90.00
_cell.angle_gamma   90.00
#
_symmetry.space_group_name_H-M   'P 1'
#
loop_
_entity.id
_entity.type
_entity.pdbx_description
1 polymer ?
#
loop_
_entity_poly.entity_id
_entity_poly.type
_entity_poly.pdbx_seq_one_letter_code
_entity_poly.pdbx_strand_id
1 'polypeptide(L)' 'MPNLTPHEFHKAGDFIIVVGDFEANTEKKGLLKGHFTHIWRKHGDTYLLLHDEAKIE' A
#
# COMPACT_ATOMS: atom_id res chain seq x y z
N MET A 1 -5.81 11.49 4.15
CA MET A 1 -5.00 10.39 3.58
C MET A 1 -4.92 9.29 4.63
N PRO A 2 -4.97 8.00 4.25
CA PRO A 2 -4.81 6.92 5.21
C PRO A 2 -3.41 6.94 5.82
N ASN A 3 -3.30 6.59 7.09
CA ASN A 3 -2.02 6.27 7.71
C ASN A 3 -1.62 4.87 7.27
N LEU A 4 -0.41 4.73 6.72
CA LEU A 4 0.10 3.43 6.29
C LEU A 4 1.17 2.96 7.28
N THR A 5 1.10 1.69 7.64
CA THR A 5 2.09 1.00 8.47
C THR A 5 2.65 -0.17 7.68
N PRO A 6 3.74 0.02 6.92
CA PRO A 6 4.39 -1.07 6.18
C PRO A 6 5.01 -2.09 7.14
N HIS A 7 4.79 -3.37 6.88
CA HIS A 7 5.39 -4.49 7.62
C HIS A 7 6.44 -5.23 6.79
N GLU A 8 6.19 -5.35 5.48
CA GLU A 8 7.07 -6.03 4.55
C GLU A 8 7.50 -5.10 3.43
N PHE A 9 8.79 -5.11 3.14
CA PHE A 9 9.37 -4.42 2.00
C PHE A 9 10.30 -5.38 1.27
N HIS A 10 9.95 -5.68 0.03
CA HIS A 10 10.76 -6.54 -0.84
C HIS A 10 11.11 -5.80 -2.12
N LYS A 11 12.36 -5.96 -2.55
CA LYS A 11 12.83 -5.47 -3.84
C LYS A 11 13.40 -6.62 -4.66
N ALA A 12 12.90 -6.80 -5.88
CA ALA A 12 13.34 -7.84 -6.80
C ALA A 12 13.44 -7.27 -8.21
N GLY A 13 14.66 -7.10 -8.71
CA GLY A 13 14.92 -6.41 -9.97
C GLY A 13 14.34 -4.99 -9.96
N ASP A 14 13.47 -4.69 -10.93
CA ASP A 14 12.78 -3.41 -11.03
C ASP A 14 11.51 -3.31 -10.19
N PHE A 15 11.14 -4.37 -9.46
CA PHE A 15 9.91 -4.40 -8.68
C PHE A 15 10.13 -4.10 -7.20
N ILE A 16 9.18 -3.39 -6.60
CA ILE A 16 9.05 -3.22 -5.15
C ILE A 16 7.69 -3.75 -4.74
N ILE A 17 7.65 -4.60 -3.72
CA ILE A 17 6.43 -5.08 -3.09
C ILE A 17 6.40 -4.52 -1.68
N VAL A 18 5.29 -3.89 -1.31
CA VAL A 18 5.05 -3.34 0.02
C VAL A 18 3.74 -3.92 0.54
N VAL A 19 3.79 -4.54 1.72
CA VAL A 19 2.61 -5.05 2.41
C VAL A 19 2.54 -4.38 3.77
N GLY A 20 1.35 -4.02 4.22
CA GLY A 20 1.17 -3.42 5.52
C GLY A 20 -0.29 -3.21 5.90
N ASP A 21 -0.49 -2.43 6.95
CA ASP A 21 -1.81 -2.04 7.42
C ASP A 21 -2.09 -0.58 7.05
N PHE A 22 -3.37 -0.26 6.92
CA PHE A 22 -3.81 1.12 6.78
C PHE A 22 -4.90 1.46 7.78
N GLU A 23 -4.87 2.70 8.24
CA GLU A 23 -5.96 3.30 9.02
C GLU A 23 -6.47 4.54 8.30
N ALA A 24 -7.78 4.56 8.02
CA ALA A 24 -8.45 5.66 7.34
C ALA A 24 -9.61 6.17 8.18
N ASN A 25 -9.53 7.43 8.61
CA ASN A 25 -10.68 8.11 9.19
C ASN A 25 -11.63 8.54 8.07
N THR A 26 -12.85 8.04 8.10
CA THR A 26 -13.91 8.38 7.16
C THR A 26 -15.01 9.15 7.88
N GLU A 27 -15.56 10.17 7.23
CA GLU A 27 -16.62 10.99 7.82
C GLU A 27 -17.88 10.20 8.15
N LYS A 28 -18.16 9.12 7.39
CA LYS A 28 -19.40 8.33 7.52
C LYS A 28 -19.25 7.06 8.37
N LYS A 29 -18.07 6.42 8.37
CA LYS A 29 -17.84 5.14 9.05
C LYS A 29 -16.86 5.23 10.22
N GLY A 30 -16.33 6.42 10.50
CA GLY A 30 -15.30 6.59 11.53
C GLY A 30 -13.97 5.95 11.11
N LEU A 31 -13.26 5.38 12.06
CA LEU A 31 -11.96 4.73 11.85
C LEU A 31 -12.14 3.39 11.13
N LEU A 32 -11.58 3.30 9.92
CA LEU A 32 -11.54 2.09 9.11
C LEU A 32 -10.12 1.53 9.10
N LYS A 33 -9.98 0.24 9.35
CA LYS A 33 -8.69 -0.46 9.35
C LYS A 33 -8.69 -1.56 8.31
N GLY A 34 -7.51 -1.89 7.80
CA GLY A 34 -7.35 -2.98 6.87
C GLY A 34 -5.91 -3.23 6.48
N HIS A 35 -5.72 -4.21 5.61
CA HIS A 35 -4.42 -4.56 5.05
C HIS A 35 -4.31 -4.04 3.62
N PHE A 36 -3.11 -3.65 3.20
CA PHE A 36 -2.80 -3.27 1.83
C PHE A 36 -1.64 -4.07 1.26
N THR A 37 -1.67 -4.29 -0.05
CA THR A 37 -0.55 -4.80 -0.85
C THR A 37 -0.35 -3.88 -2.05
N HIS A 38 0.86 -3.34 -2.18
CA HIS A 38 1.27 -2.56 -3.34
C HIS A 38 2.41 -3.25 -4.09
N ILE A 39 2.32 -3.28 -5.42
CA ILE A 39 3.42 -3.68 -6.28
C ILE A 39 3.78 -2.50 -7.19
N TRP A 40 5.03 -2.09 -7.13
CA TRP A 40 5.58 -0.99 -7.91
C TRP A 40 6.63 -1.51 -8.89
N ARG A 41 6.79 -0.83 -10.02
CA ARG A 41 7.86 -1.09 -10.99
C ARG A 41 8.63 0.18 -11.31
N LYS A 42 9.96 0.09 -11.29
CA LYS A 42 10.85 1.17 -11.70
C LYS A 42 10.59 1.54 -13.16
N HIS A 43 10.47 2.82 -13.43
CA HIS A 43 10.25 3.39 -14.76
C HIS A 43 11.07 4.66 -14.91
N GLY A 44 12.27 4.54 -15.51
CA GLY A 44 13.28 5.60 -15.52
C GLY A 44 13.75 5.90 -14.09
N ASP A 45 13.59 7.15 -13.68
CA ASP A 45 13.98 7.64 -12.35
C ASP A 45 12.83 7.62 -11.33
N THR A 46 11.65 7.10 -11.71
CA THR A 46 10.48 6.99 -10.84
C THR A 46 9.98 5.56 -10.72
N TYR A 47 8.90 5.35 -9.96
CA TYR A 47 8.19 4.09 -9.87
C TYR A 47 6.72 4.29 -10.27
N LEU A 48 6.16 3.30 -10.96
CA LEU A 48 4.74 3.23 -11.28
C LEU A 48 4.09 2.16 -10.40
N LEU A 49 2.93 2.48 -9.83
CA LEU A 49 2.10 1.51 -9.12
C LEU A 49 1.43 0.60 -10.15
N LEU A 50 1.72 -0.69 -10.09
CA LEU A 50 1.14 -1.70 -10.97
C LEU A 50 -0.04 -2.43 -10.33
N HIS A 51 -0.04 -2.53 -9.01
CA HIS A 51 -1.08 -3.22 -8.26
C HIS A 51 -1.30 -2.50 -6.93
N ASP A 52 -2.57 -2.23 -6.65
CA ASP A 52 -3.08 -1.74 -5.38
C ASP A 52 -4.24 -2.64 -4.97
N GLU A 53 -4.06 -3.34 -3.85
CA GLU A 53 -5.11 -4.13 -3.22
C GLU A 53 -5.24 -3.70 -1.76
N ALA A 54 -6.47 -3.46 -1.34
CA ALA A 54 -6.82 -3.18 0.04
C ALA A 54 -7.95 -4.12 0.50
N LYS A 55 -7.74 -4.75 1.65
CA LYS A 55 -8.74 -5.59 2.32
C LYS A 55 -9.13 -4.96 3.64
N ILE A 56 -10.41 -4.61 3.76
CA ILE A 56 -11.01 -4.03 4.97
C ILE A 56 -11.39 -5.18 5.91
N GLU A 57 -11.16 -4.99 7.21
CA GLU A 57 -11.63 -5.91 8.27
C GLU A 57 -13.10 -5.67 8.67
#